data_AF-A0A2N0NPD8-F1
#
_entry.id   AF-A0A2N0NPD8-F1
#
_cell.length_a   1.000
_cell.length_b   1.000
_cell.length_c   1.000
_cell.angle_alpha   90.00
_cell.angle_beta   90.00
_cell.angle_gamma   90.00
#
_symmetry.space_group_name_H-M   'P 1'
#
loop_
_entity.id
_entity.type
_entity.pdbx_description
1 polymer ?
#
loop_
_entity_poly.entity_id
_entity_poly.type
_entity_poly.pdbx_seq_one_letter_code
_entity_poly.pdbx_strand_id
1 'polypeptide(L)'
;MEYTFISRNTFNEIVENYITSLPTSKQEKALINIDLLNKIKKILLNPKDQNIYNKLTRDWAKKKFKLQEITPNDYKVIVKASNNSVLTVENMYEILCQTHAEITQHGGQKQTWKSVTEK
;
A
#
# COMPACT_ATOMS: atom_id res chain seq x y z
N MET A 1 -0.01 2.53 19.70
CA MET A 1 1.39 2.68 20.12
C MET A 1 1.89 3.97 19.48
N GLU A 2 2.37 4.92 20.29
CA GLU A 2 3.05 6.12 19.76
C GLU A 2 4.55 5.87 19.74
N TYR A 3 5.18 6.22 18.61
CA TYR A 3 6.62 6.10 18.44
C TYR A 3 7.27 7.47 18.53
N THR A 4 8.45 7.57 19.14
CA THR A 4 9.19 8.83 19.33
C THR A 4 9.76 9.43 18.03
N PHE A 5 9.75 8.67 16.94
CA PHE A 5 10.29 9.11 15.64
C PHE A 5 9.40 10.16 14.95
N ILE A 6 8.09 9.88 14.83
CA ILE A 6 7.11 10.78 14.23
C ILE A 6 5.74 10.49 14.85
N SER A 7 4.99 11.53 15.20
CA SER A 7 3.61 11.36 15.68
C SER A 7 2.71 10.86 14.55
N ARG A 8 1.63 10.17 14.90
CA ARG A 8 0.64 9.73 13.91
C ARG A 8 -0.03 10.90 13.19
N ASN A 9 -0.27 12.01 13.89
CA ASN A 9 -0.86 13.21 13.29
C ASN A 9 0.07 13.82 12.25
N THR A 10 1.35 14.00 12.58
CA THR A 10 2.35 14.52 11.63
C THR A 10 2.49 13.61 10.42
N PHE A 11 2.47 12.28 10.60
CA PHE A 11 2.48 11.35 9.48
C PHE A 11 1.25 11.53 8.57
N ASN A 12 0.06 11.61 9.15
CA ASN A 12 -1.18 11.80 8.40
C ASN A 12 -1.18 13.12 7.62
N GLU A 13 -0.71 14.21 8.24
CA GLU A 13 -0.56 15.51 7.58
C GLU A 13 0.41 15.42 6.39
N ILE A 14 1.54 14.72 6.52
CA ILE A 14 2.47 14.50 5.41
C ILE A 14 1.80 13.74 4.26
N VAL A 15 1.05 12.66 4.59
CA VAL A 15 0.33 11.86 3.59
C VAL A 15 -0.73 12.69 2.89
N GLU A 16 -1.52 13.47 3.63
CA GLU A 16 -2.57 14.34 3.08
C GLU A 16 -1.97 15.43 2.19
N ASN A 17 -0.92 16.11 2.65
CA ASN A 17 -0.20 17.12 1.87
C ASN A 17 0.38 16.53 0.57
N TYR A 18 0.92 15.31 0.64
CA TYR A 18 1.40 14.61 -0.56
C TYR A 18 0.26 14.33 -1.54
N ILE A 19 -0.84 13.74 -1.08
CA ILE A 19 -1.98 13.41 -1.96
C ILE A 19 -2.57 14.68 -2.57
N THR A 20 -2.82 15.72 -1.78
CA THR A 20 -3.44 16.97 -2.24
C THR A 20 -2.56 17.76 -3.20
N SER A 21 -1.22 17.60 -3.13
CA SER A 21 -0.29 18.20 -4.09
C SER A 21 -0.36 17.59 -5.50
N LEU A 22 -0.98 16.42 -5.66
CA LEU A 22 -1.11 15.74 -6.95
C LEU A 22 -2.36 16.22 -7.71
N PRO A 23 -2.34 16.22 -9.06
CA PRO A 23 -3.56 16.41 -9.86
C PRO A 23 -4.65 15.41 -9.45
N THR A 24 -5.91 15.85 -9.39
CA THR A 24 -7.06 15.02 -8.95
C THR A 24 -7.13 13.66 -9.64
N SER A 25 -6.78 13.59 -10.93
CA SER A 25 -6.74 12.34 -11.71
C SER A 25 -5.73 11.31 -11.22
N LYS A 26 -4.74 11.71 -10.40
CA LYS A 26 -3.69 10.86 -9.83
C LYS A 26 -3.92 10.53 -8.35
N GLN A 27 -4.72 11.31 -7.63
CA GLN A 27 -4.89 11.19 -6.17
C GLN A 27 -5.39 9.81 -5.74
N GLU A 28 -6.46 9.32 -6.37
CA GLU A 28 -7.12 8.05 -5.99
C GLU A 28 -6.15 6.85 -6.03
N LYS A 29 -5.15 6.86 -6.92
CA LYS A 29 -4.22 5.75 -7.15
C LYS A 29 -2.81 6.04 -6.66
N ALA A 30 -2.58 7.18 -6.01
CA ALA A 30 -1.27 7.59 -5.51
C ALA A 30 -0.80 6.69 -4.36
N LEU A 31 -1.69 6.44 -3.40
CA LEU A 31 -1.49 5.52 -2.29
C LEU A 31 -2.70 4.61 -2.17
N ILE A 32 -2.46 3.35 -1.78
CA ILE A 32 -3.55 2.37 -1.63
C ILE A 32 -4.05 2.39 -0.20
N ASN A 33 -5.31 2.79 -0.01
CA ASN A 33 -6.02 2.63 1.24
C ASN A 33 -6.73 1.26 1.29
N ILE A 34 -7.32 0.91 2.44
CA ILE A 34 -7.98 -0.39 2.63
C ILE A 34 -9.14 -0.61 1.64
N ASP A 35 -9.90 0.44 1.33
CA ASP A 35 -11.02 0.36 0.39
C ASP A 35 -10.55 0.03 -1.02
N LEU A 36 -9.50 0.70 -1.50
CA LEU A 36 -8.92 0.44 -2.82
C LEU A 36 -8.29 -0.95 -2.87
N LEU A 37 -7.63 -1.39 -1.79
CA LEU A 37 -7.12 -2.75 -1.68
C LEU A 37 -8.25 -3.78 -1.81
N ASN A 38 -9.38 -3.58 -1.12
CA ASN A 38 -10.54 -4.46 -1.19
C ASN A 38 -11.17 -4.48 -2.58
N LYS A 39 -11.27 -3.31 -3.26
CA LYS A 39 -11.70 -3.22 -4.66
C LYS A 39 -10.80 -4.04 -5.57
N ILE A 40 -9.47 -3.90 -5.42
CA ILE A 40 -8.48 -4.66 -6.20
C ILE A 40 -8.65 -6.16 -5.92
N LYS A 41 -8.72 -6.58 -4.65
CA LYS A 41 -8.91 -7.99 -4.28
C LYS A 41 -10.18 -8.57 -4.90
N LYS A 42 -11.31 -7.85 -4.84
CA LYS A 42 -12.58 -8.28 -5.45
C LYS A 42 -12.48 -8.44 -6.98
N ILE A 43 -11.79 -7.51 -7.66
CA ILE A 43 -11.54 -7.59 -9.11
C ILE A 43 -10.70 -8.83 -9.46
N LEU A 44 -9.65 -9.10 -8.68
CA LEU A 44 -8.75 -10.22 -8.96
C LEU A 44 -9.37 -11.58 -8.63
N LEU A 45 -10.26 -11.65 -7.64
CA LEU A 45 -11.04 -12.86 -7.33
C LEU A 45 -12.08 -13.16 -8.40
N ASN A 46 -12.60 -12.14 -9.10
CA ASN A 46 -13.65 -12.27 -10.11
C ASN A 46 -13.23 -11.63 -11.46
N PRO A 47 -12.14 -12.09 -12.09
CA PRO A 47 -11.51 -11.36 -13.21
C PRO A 47 -12.36 -11.30 -14.49
N LYS A 48 -13.36 -12.19 -14.62
CA LYS A 48 -14.29 -12.26 -15.75
C LYS A 48 -15.57 -11.44 -15.52
N ASP A 49 -15.81 -10.99 -14.30
CA ASP A 49 -16.99 -10.19 -13.97
C ASP A 49 -16.80 -8.76 -14.52
N GLN A 50 -17.67 -8.38 -15.46
CA GLN A 50 -17.65 -7.07 -16.12
C GLN A 50 -18.55 -6.05 -15.43
N ASN A 51 -19.37 -6.48 -14.47
CA ASN A 51 -20.31 -5.64 -13.73
C ASN A 51 -19.68 -5.04 -12.47
N ILE A 52 -18.53 -5.57 -12.03
CA ILE A 52 -17.77 -5.01 -10.91
C ILE A 52 -16.95 -3.79 -11.33
N TYR A 53 -17.26 -2.64 -10.73
CA TYR A 53 -16.57 -1.36 -10.95
C TYR A 53 -16.52 -0.96 -12.44
N ASN A 54 -15.78 0.11 -12.78
CA ASN A 54 -15.60 0.53 -14.17
C ASN A 54 -14.47 -0.22 -14.88
N LYS A 55 -14.49 -0.25 -16.22
CA LYS A 55 -13.51 -0.95 -17.07
C LYS A 55 -12.07 -0.50 -16.80
N LEU A 56 -11.82 0.81 -16.70
CA LEU A 56 -10.47 1.35 -16.50
C LEU A 56 -9.87 0.89 -15.17
N THR A 57 -10.65 0.88 -14.09
CA THR A 57 -10.24 0.39 -12.77
C THR A 57 -9.98 -1.11 -12.81
N ARG A 58 -10.84 -1.90 -13.45
CA ARG A 58 -10.62 -3.35 -13.63
C ARG A 58 -9.33 -3.64 -14.38
N ASP A 59 -9.13 -3.00 -15.53
CA ASP A 59 -7.98 -3.25 -16.39
C ASP A 59 -6.67 -2.80 -15.72
N TRP A 60 -6.70 -1.65 -15.03
CA TRP A 60 -5.58 -1.20 -14.20
C TRP A 60 -5.24 -2.20 -13.09
N ALA A 61 -6.24 -2.66 -12.31
CA ALA A 61 -6.02 -3.58 -11.21
C ALA A 61 -5.43 -4.92 -11.70
N LYS A 62 -6.02 -5.52 -12.74
CA LYS A 62 -5.51 -6.76 -13.37
C LYS A 62 -4.10 -6.58 -13.95
N LYS A 63 -3.77 -5.40 -14.49
CA LYS A 63 -2.44 -5.10 -15.03
C LYS A 63 -1.38 -4.95 -13.94
N LYS A 64 -1.71 -4.32 -12.82
CA LYS A 64 -0.74 -3.94 -11.78
C LYS A 64 -0.56 -4.96 -10.67
N PHE A 65 -1.57 -5.78 -10.40
CA PHE A 65 -1.58 -6.66 -9.23
C PHE A 65 -1.87 -8.12 -9.60
N LYS A 66 -1.52 -9.03 -8.70
CA LYS A 66 -1.87 -10.46 -8.71
C LYS A 66 -2.28 -10.90 -7.31
N LEU A 67 -3.03 -12.00 -7.20
CA LEU A 67 -3.27 -12.66 -5.93
C LEU A 67 -2.15 -13.68 -5.66
N GLN A 68 -1.81 -13.82 -4.39
CA GLN A 68 -1.00 -14.91 -3.88
C GLN A 68 -1.80 -15.56 -2.74
N GLU A 69 -2.05 -16.85 -2.87
CA GLU A 69 -2.70 -17.62 -1.81
C GLU A 69 -1.72 -17.80 -0.64
N ILE A 70 -2.17 -17.48 0.57
CA ILE A 70 -1.41 -17.64 1.81
C ILE A 70 -1.83 -18.96 2.47
N THR A 71 -3.15 -19.15 2.61
CA THR A 71 -3.80 -20.37 3.11
C THR A 71 -5.03 -20.64 2.22
N PRO A 72 -5.63 -21.85 2.25
CA PRO A 72 -6.78 -22.16 1.41
C PRO A 72 -7.88 -21.10 1.53
N ASN A 73 -8.21 -20.46 0.40
CA ASN A 73 -9.18 -19.35 0.30
C ASN A 73 -8.76 -18.00 0.94
N ASP A 74 -7.53 -17.85 1.44
CA ASP A 74 -6.99 -16.56 1.88
C ASP A 74 -5.91 -16.07 0.92
N TYR A 75 -6.12 -14.87 0.40
CA TYR A 75 -5.28 -14.28 -0.65
C TYR A 75 -4.74 -12.92 -0.25
N LYS A 76 -3.44 -12.73 -0.49
CA LYS A 76 -2.76 -11.44 -0.48
C LYS A 76 -2.77 -10.81 -1.86
N VAL A 77 -2.83 -9.48 -1.91
CA VAL A 77 -2.60 -8.72 -3.14
C VAL A 77 -1.11 -8.39 -3.24
N ILE A 78 -0.51 -8.77 -4.37
CA ILE A 78 0.90 -8.57 -4.68
C ILE A 78 1.03 -7.60 -5.85
N VAL A 79 1.97 -6.66 -5.76
CA VAL A 79 2.36 -5.76 -6.86
C VAL A 79 3.17 -6.56 -7.87
N LYS A 80 2.71 -6.64 -9.13
CA LYS A 80 3.38 -7.44 -10.17
C LYS A 80 4.81 -6.98 -10.47
N ALA A 81 5.06 -5.68 -10.41
CA ALA A 81 6.35 -5.10 -10.79
C ALA A 81 7.47 -5.36 -9.78
N SER A 82 7.17 -5.29 -8.48
CA SER A 82 8.16 -5.50 -7.41
C SER A 82 8.06 -6.87 -6.75
N ASN A 83 6.99 -7.63 -7.01
CA ASN A 83 6.64 -8.85 -6.29
C ASN A 83 6.41 -8.67 -4.78
N ASN A 84 6.26 -7.42 -4.32
CA ASN A 84 6.01 -7.11 -2.92
C ASN A 84 4.51 -7.10 -2.62
N SER A 85 4.19 -7.39 -1.36
CA SER A 85 2.84 -7.24 -0.85
C SER A 85 2.39 -5.79 -0.84
N VAL A 86 1.11 -5.53 -1.11
CA VAL A 86 0.56 -4.18 -0.99
C VAL A 86 0.53 -3.78 0.49
N LEU A 87 1.17 -2.66 0.82
CA LEU A 87 1.08 -1.99 2.11
C LEU A 87 0.04 -0.87 2.00
N THR A 88 -0.96 -0.89 2.88
CA THR A 88 -2.01 0.14 2.89
C THR A 88 -1.60 1.35 3.71
N VAL A 89 -2.13 2.53 3.38
CA VAL A 89 -1.86 3.79 4.07
C VAL A 89 -2.08 3.68 5.59
N GLU A 90 -3.15 2.99 5.99
CA GLU A 90 -3.52 2.77 7.38
C GLU A 90 -2.43 2.04 8.17
N ASN A 91 -1.71 1.13 7.50
CA ASN A 91 -0.64 0.32 8.09
C ASN A 91 0.75 0.94 7.89
N MET A 92 0.91 1.93 6.99
CA MET A 92 2.21 2.52 6.67
C MET A 92 2.90 3.12 7.89
N TYR A 93 2.17 3.84 8.73
CA TYR A 93 2.73 4.46 9.94
C TYR A 93 3.40 3.43 10.85
N GLU A 94 2.71 2.33 11.14
CA GLU A 94 3.18 1.31 12.05
C GLU A 94 4.39 0.58 11.47
N ILE A 95 4.31 0.17 10.21
CA ILE A 95 5.42 -0.54 9.55
C ILE A 95 6.66 0.36 9.45
N LEU A 96 6.50 1.65 9.15
CA LEU A 96 7.60 2.59 9.09
C LEU A 96 8.27 2.76 10.45
N CYS A 97 7.48 3.04 11.49
CA CYS A 97 8.01 3.29 12.82
C CYS A 97 8.64 2.04 13.44
N GLN A 98 8.01 0.87 13.25
CA GLN A 98 8.56 -0.41 13.67
C GLN A 98 9.88 -0.70 12.96
N THR A 99 9.95 -0.49 11.64
CA THR A 99 11.21 -0.68 10.89
C THR A 99 12.31 0.27 11.39
N HIS A 100 11.98 1.52 11.67
CA HIS A 100 12.94 2.50 12.18
C HIS A 100 13.45 2.15 13.59
N ALA A 101 12.55 1.78 14.51
CA ALA A 101 12.90 1.50 15.88
C ALA A 101 13.61 0.13 16.03
N GLU A 102 13.03 -0.92 15.44
CA GLU A 102 13.44 -2.30 15.71
C GLU A 102 14.51 -2.79 14.72
N ILE A 103 14.42 -2.41 13.45
CA ILE A 103 15.27 -2.97 12.39
C ILE A 103 16.50 -2.11 12.18
N THR A 104 16.33 -0.79 12.09
CA THR A 104 17.48 0.11 11.83
C THR A 104 18.11 0.68 13.09
N GLN A 105 17.55 0.41 14.27
CA GLN A 105 18.01 0.95 15.56
C GLN A 105 18.19 2.48 15.49
N HIS A 106 17.17 3.17 14.98
CA HIS A 106 17.17 4.60 14.71
C HIS A 106 18.13 5.05 13.59
N GLY A 107 18.44 4.15 12.65
CA GLY A 107 19.21 4.47 11.46
C GLY A 107 18.57 5.58 10.64
N GLY A 108 19.43 6.44 10.06
CA GLY A 108 18.98 7.57 9.24
C GLY A 108 18.18 7.16 8.01
N GLN A 109 17.65 8.14 7.27
CA GLN A 109 16.76 7.93 6.12
C GLN A 109 17.26 6.87 5.13
N LYS A 110 18.55 6.93 4.74
CA LYS A 110 19.14 6.01 3.77
C LYS A 110 19.13 4.55 4.24
N GLN A 111 19.42 4.33 5.53
CA GLN A 111 19.42 3.01 6.14
C GLN A 111 18.00 2.47 6.28
N THR A 112 17.07 3.31 6.76
CA THR A 112 15.64 2.96 6.87
C THR A 112 15.05 2.63 5.50
N TRP A 113 15.35 3.41 4.47
CA TRP A 113 14.90 3.16 3.09
C TRP A 113 15.38 1.80 2.59
N LYS A 114 16.68 1.52 2.74
CA LYS A 114 17.29 0.24 2.34
C LYS A 114 16.57 -0.95 2.97
N SER A 115 16.31 -0.90 4.29
CA SER A 115 15.62 -1.96 5.03
C SER A 115 14.16 -2.17 4.64
N VAL A 116 13.47 -1.16 4.12
CA VAL A 116 12.09 -1.28 3.62
C VAL A 116 12.06 -1.89 2.21
N THR A 117 13.06 -1.60 1.38
CA THR A 117 13.09 -2.04 -0.03
C THR A 117 13.69 -3.43 -0.24
N GLU A 118 14.54 -3.91 0.68
CA GLU A 118 15.23 -5.20 0.58
C GLU A 118 14.47 -6.36 1.24
N LYS A 119 13.26 -6.12 1.78
CA LYS A 119 12.34 -7.17 2.27
C LYS A 119 11.58 -7.83 1.11
#